data_AF-A0A670IR18-F1
#
_entry.id   AF-A0A670IR18-F1
#
_cell.length_a   1.000
_cell.length_b   1.000
_cell.length_c   1.000
_cell.angle_alpha   90.00
_cell.angle_beta   90.00
_cell.angle_gamma   90.00
#
_symmetry.space_group_name_H-M   'P 1'
#
loop_
_entity.id
_entity.type
_entity.pdbx_description
1 polymer ?
#
loop_
_entity_poly.entity_id
_entity_poly.type
_entity_poly.pdbx_seq_one_letter_code
_entity_poly.pdbx_strand_id
1 'polypeptide(L)'
;MAPILEWKKVMRVDPDSLPRQEELADTLLEMLAKVDGSDLKDENPERLIQLFKISQSLMRMKNQEVELALEEVEKAGEEQAKFAHRSTGGRDTRFLRDEIRQLERQMEQKDRELADMEKELEKEKKVNEQLALRNEDAENENSKLRRENEQLRQDVIDYQRQIDTQKETLLSRRGEESDYRSQLSKKNFELVQYLDEIQSLTEANEKLEAQNQEMRKNLEESVQEMEKMTDEYNKMKLIVQQSDIVVDQLKKEKEQYKFQVHELMEQLKAKNEEDDPLMAAVNEKVEEWKGILASKDEEIIEYQQMLLTLREKLKMAHLDADKSSVMALQQGVQERDSQIKLLTEQVEQYTKEMEKNAVLIEDMKRELQKEKSNLFTCFKLHMLEQKTKEAEMVAELAEADAREKDKELIDTLKRMRDYESGIYGLEDAVAEIKDLKKQIKIRDHEIETLIKEVNKLELKINDFLDENEDLRGQLGLDPKTMIDLTEFRNSKALKQQQYKAENQILLKEIERLEEERVALKQHIRKLAQEKGRRAATLGRLSLKLLLSSKYLFKKKLKQSIVYKKIYIEII
;
A
#
# COMPACT_ATOMS: atom_id res chain seq x y z
N MET A 1 5.41 -102.65 72.23
CA MET A 1 4.01 -102.75 71.75
C MET A 1 3.10 -102.60 72.97
N ALA A 2 1.89 -102.05 72.83
CA ALA A 2 0.91 -102.08 73.91
C ALA A 2 0.32 -103.50 74.03
N PRO A 3 -0.05 -103.98 75.23
CA PRO A 3 -0.75 -105.25 75.39
C PRO A 3 -2.16 -105.12 74.79
N ILE A 4 -2.53 -106.07 73.91
CA ILE A 4 -3.83 -106.10 73.23
C ILE A 4 -4.99 -106.27 74.24
N LEU A 5 -4.75 -107.05 75.30
CA LEU A 5 -5.66 -107.24 76.42
C LEU A 5 -5.20 -106.48 77.66
N GLU A 6 -5.95 -105.44 78.04
CA GLU A 6 -5.83 -104.83 79.37
C GLU A 6 -6.52 -105.72 80.43
N TRP A 7 -5.83 -106.78 80.86
CA TRP A 7 -6.34 -107.70 81.89
C TRP A 7 -6.80 -107.02 83.19
N LYS A 8 -6.23 -105.85 83.54
CA LYS A 8 -6.68 -105.04 84.69
C LYS A 8 -8.08 -104.43 84.51
N LYS A 9 -8.53 -104.21 83.27
CA LYS A 9 -9.92 -103.83 82.95
C LYS A 9 -10.80 -105.08 82.94
N VAL A 10 -10.41 -106.11 82.18
CA VAL A 10 -11.18 -107.38 82.05
C VAL A 10 -11.49 -108.01 83.41
N MET A 11 -10.52 -108.09 84.32
CA MET A 11 -10.72 -108.66 85.67
C MET A 11 -11.50 -107.76 86.65
N ARG A 12 -11.90 -106.54 86.24
CA ARG A 12 -12.76 -105.63 87.02
C ARG A 12 -14.21 -105.58 86.52
N VAL A 13 -14.48 -106.12 85.33
CA VAL A 13 -15.82 -106.16 84.75
C VAL A 13 -16.61 -107.29 85.39
N ASP A 14 -17.78 -106.96 85.94
CA ASP A 14 -18.75 -107.95 86.43
C ASP A 14 -19.70 -108.38 85.28
N PRO A 15 -19.64 -109.63 84.80
CA PRO A 15 -20.38 -110.09 83.62
C PRO A 15 -21.90 -109.99 83.76
N ASP A 16 -22.44 -110.10 84.99
CA ASP A 16 -23.88 -110.04 85.24
C ASP A 16 -24.40 -108.58 85.29
N SER A 17 -23.50 -107.61 85.46
CA SER A 17 -23.81 -106.17 85.37
C SER A 17 -23.81 -105.63 83.93
N LEU A 18 -23.20 -106.37 83.00
CA LEU A 18 -22.88 -105.93 81.63
C LEU A 18 -24.11 -105.49 80.79
N PRO A 19 -25.28 -106.13 80.88
CA PRO A 19 -26.49 -105.70 80.15
C PRO A 19 -27.07 -104.34 80.57
N ARG A 20 -26.42 -103.63 81.50
CA ARG A 20 -26.78 -102.26 81.94
C ARG A 20 -25.71 -101.22 81.59
N GLN A 21 -24.70 -101.59 80.80
CA GLN A 21 -23.53 -100.75 80.50
C GLN A 21 -23.17 -100.86 79.01
N GLU A 22 -24.06 -100.37 78.15
CA GLU A 22 -23.99 -100.50 76.68
C GLU A 22 -22.64 -100.02 76.09
N GLU A 23 -22.18 -98.81 76.45
CA GLU A 23 -20.88 -98.27 76.04
C GLU A 23 -19.68 -99.17 76.45
N LEU A 24 -19.79 -99.83 77.61
CA LEU A 24 -18.75 -100.72 78.15
C LEU A 24 -18.85 -102.12 77.51
N ALA A 25 -20.05 -102.54 77.14
CA ALA A 25 -20.30 -103.76 76.39
C ALA A 25 -19.73 -103.66 74.96
N ASP A 26 -19.99 -102.56 74.25
CA ASP A 26 -19.48 -102.34 72.89
C ASP A 26 -17.94 -102.17 72.88
N THR A 27 -17.36 -101.44 73.83
CA THR A 27 -15.89 -101.34 73.93
C THR A 27 -15.22 -102.66 74.31
N LEU A 28 -15.88 -103.52 75.10
CA LEU A 28 -15.40 -104.90 75.33
C LEU A 28 -15.57 -105.78 74.10
N LEU A 29 -16.66 -105.63 73.33
CA LEU A 29 -16.89 -106.35 72.08
C LEU A 29 -15.80 -105.98 71.04
N GLU A 30 -15.47 -104.70 70.91
CA GLU A 30 -14.43 -104.21 70.01
C GLU A 30 -13.01 -104.65 70.43
N MET A 31 -12.76 -104.80 71.74
CA MET A 31 -11.52 -105.41 72.25
C MET A 31 -11.48 -106.92 72.01
N LEU A 32 -12.55 -107.65 72.33
CA LEU A 32 -12.65 -109.11 72.17
C LEU A 32 -12.54 -109.55 70.71
N ALA A 33 -13.12 -108.79 69.78
CA ALA A 33 -13.02 -109.03 68.34
C ALA A 33 -11.59 -108.90 67.77
N LYS A 34 -10.62 -108.41 68.57
CA LYS A 34 -9.21 -108.23 68.22
C LYS A 34 -8.26 -109.17 68.98
N VAL A 35 -8.80 -110.17 69.70
CA VAL A 35 -8.01 -111.15 70.45
C VAL A 35 -7.80 -112.41 69.61
N ASP A 36 -6.55 -112.69 69.23
CA ASP A 36 -6.19 -113.93 68.54
C ASP A 36 -5.91 -115.08 69.51
N GLY A 37 -6.17 -116.32 69.07
CA GLY A 37 -5.94 -117.55 69.85
C GLY A 37 -4.46 -117.87 70.14
N SER A 38 -3.53 -117.07 69.62
CA SER A 38 -2.12 -117.05 70.05
C SER A 38 -1.94 -116.45 71.44
N ASP A 39 -2.71 -115.41 71.75
CA ASP A 39 -2.42 -114.45 72.82
C ASP A 39 -2.93 -114.92 74.19
N LEU A 40 -3.55 -116.09 74.22
CA LEU A 40 -4.18 -116.72 75.37
C LEU A 40 -3.45 -117.99 75.84
N LYS A 41 -2.36 -118.40 75.19
CA LYS A 41 -1.73 -119.71 75.39
C LYS A 41 -1.02 -119.90 76.74
N ASP A 42 -0.41 -118.84 77.25
CA ASP A 42 0.38 -118.84 78.50
C ASP A 42 -0.30 -118.03 79.62
N GLU A 43 -1.61 -117.82 79.52
CA GLU A 43 -2.38 -116.95 80.42
C GLU A 43 -3.08 -117.69 81.57
N ASN A 44 -3.29 -116.99 82.70
CA ASN A 44 -3.86 -117.58 83.91
C ASN A 44 -5.29 -118.12 83.65
N PRO A 45 -5.67 -119.32 84.15
CA PRO A 45 -6.99 -119.89 83.89
C PRO A 45 -8.13 -119.03 84.43
N GLU A 46 -7.94 -118.30 85.53
CA GLU A 46 -8.91 -117.33 86.06
C GLU A 46 -9.22 -116.19 85.07
N ARG A 47 -8.22 -115.72 84.32
CA ARG A 47 -8.38 -114.68 83.29
C ARG A 47 -9.19 -115.21 82.11
N LEU A 48 -8.90 -116.44 81.68
CA LEU A 48 -9.63 -117.11 80.60
C LEU A 48 -11.10 -117.37 80.99
N ILE A 49 -11.36 -117.79 82.24
CA ILE A 49 -12.72 -117.95 82.77
C ILE A 49 -13.47 -116.61 82.80
N GLN A 50 -12.84 -115.52 83.22
CA GLN A 50 -13.49 -114.21 83.24
C GLN A 50 -13.77 -113.68 81.82
N LEU A 51 -12.82 -113.84 80.90
CA LEU A 51 -12.97 -113.51 79.48
C LEU A 51 -14.17 -114.26 78.86
N PHE A 52 -14.28 -115.57 79.16
CA PHE A 52 -15.40 -116.40 78.70
C PHE A 52 -16.74 -115.95 79.25
N LYS A 53 -16.84 -115.60 80.54
CA LYS A 53 -18.09 -115.07 81.13
C LYS A 53 -18.53 -113.76 80.49
N ILE A 54 -17.59 -112.84 80.25
CA ILE A 54 -17.87 -111.55 79.60
C ILE A 54 -18.39 -111.78 78.18
N SER A 55 -17.69 -112.61 77.39
CA SER A 55 -18.12 -113.01 76.04
C SER A 55 -19.52 -113.65 76.04
N GLN A 56 -19.81 -114.54 76.99
CA GLN A 56 -21.14 -115.14 77.11
C GLN A 56 -22.25 -114.12 77.43
N SER A 57 -21.96 -113.06 78.18
CA SER A 57 -22.92 -112.00 78.48
C SER A 57 -23.21 -111.13 77.25
N LEU A 58 -22.16 -110.73 76.51
CA LEU A 58 -22.28 -109.99 75.24
C LEU A 58 -23.11 -110.73 74.18
N MET A 59 -22.91 -112.06 74.05
CA MET A 59 -23.70 -112.89 73.13
C MET A 59 -25.19 -112.90 73.45
N ARG A 60 -25.59 -112.81 74.74
CA ARG A 60 -27.01 -112.74 75.10
C ARG A 60 -27.63 -111.39 74.69
N MET A 61 -26.91 -110.29 74.89
CA MET A 61 -27.37 -108.94 74.50
C MET A 61 -27.64 -108.86 72.99
N LYS A 62 -26.67 -109.25 72.15
CA LYS A 62 -26.84 -109.19 70.69
C LYS A 62 -27.90 -110.13 70.12
N ASN A 63 -28.31 -111.18 70.84
CA ASN A 63 -29.47 -112.00 70.44
C ASN A 63 -30.80 -111.26 70.69
N GLN A 64 -30.91 -110.48 71.77
CA GLN A 64 -32.13 -109.72 72.12
C GLN A 64 -32.36 -108.54 71.17
N GLU A 65 -31.29 -107.86 70.72
CA GLU A 65 -31.36 -106.81 69.69
C GLU A 65 -31.98 -107.32 68.37
N VAL A 66 -31.64 -108.56 67.97
CA VAL A 66 -32.14 -109.18 66.73
C VAL A 66 -33.62 -109.58 66.82
N GLU A 67 -34.07 -110.07 67.98
CA GLU A 67 -35.48 -110.45 68.19
C GLU A 67 -36.41 -109.22 68.11
N LEU A 68 -36.01 -108.09 68.70
CA LEU A 68 -36.78 -106.84 68.63
C LEU A 68 -36.94 -106.31 67.20
N ALA A 69 -35.87 -106.36 66.40
CA ALA A 69 -35.87 -105.88 65.01
C ALA A 69 -36.83 -106.67 64.09
N LEU A 70 -37.13 -107.93 64.40
CA LEU A 70 -38.07 -108.75 63.64
C LEU A 70 -39.53 -108.41 63.97
N GLU A 71 -39.83 -108.10 65.24
CA GLU A 71 -41.20 -107.84 65.71
C GLU A 71 -41.78 -106.51 65.20
N GLU A 72 -40.94 -105.55 64.78
CA GLU A 72 -41.36 -104.31 64.12
C GLU A 72 -41.75 -104.54 62.65
N VAL A 73 -41.04 -105.42 61.95
CA VAL A 73 -41.29 -105.74 60.52
C VAL A 73 -42.64 -106.46 60.36
N GLU A 74 -42.98 -107.37 61.27
CA GLU A 74 -44.23 -108.15 61.18
C GLU A 74 -45.48 -107.26 61.38
N LYS A 75 -45.43 -106.32 62.33
CA LYS A 75 -46.53 -105.36 62.58
C LYS A 75 -46.83 -104.46 61.38
N ALA A 76 -45.80 -104.03 60.64
CA ALA A 76 -45.96 -103.24 59.43
C ALA A 76 -46.70 -104.01 58.29
N GLY A 77 -46.65 -105.34 58.29
CA GLY A 77 -47.36 -106.18 57.32
C GLY A 77 -48.87 -106.30 57.59
N GLU A 78 -49.27 -106.37 58.85
CA GLU A 78 -50.68 -106.61 59.24
C GLU A 78 -51.66 -105.48 58.87
N GLU A 79 -51.18 -104.23 58.81
CA GLU A 79 -52.06 -103.07 58.61
C GLU A 79 -52.50 -102.92 57.15
N GLN A 80 -51.66 -103.32 56.17
CA GLN A 80 -52.00 -103.24 54.75
C GLN A 80 -53.11 -104.21 54.32
N ALA A 81 -53.30 -105.33 55.04
CA ALA A 81 -54.23 -106.38 54.63
C ALA A 81 -55.73 -106.06 54.85
N LYS A 82 -56.06 -105.08 55.71
CA LYS A 82 -57.43 -104.91 56.26
C LYS A 82 -58.39 -104.10 55.38
N PHE A 83 -57.94 -103.47 54.28
CA PHE A 83 -58.71 -102.45 53.55
C PHE A 83 -59.57 -102.95 52.35
N ALA A 84 -59.48 -104.21 51.94
CA ALA A 84 -59.82 -104.62 50.57
C ALA A 84 -61.20 -105.29 50.31
N HIS A 85 -62.12 -105.38 51.27
CA HIS A 85 -63.34 -106.23 51.13
C HIS A 85 -64.65 -105.64 51.74
N ARG A 86 -65.41 -104.85 50.96
CA ARG A 86 -66.89 -104.65 51.06
C ARG A 86 -67.41 -103.58 50.07
N SER A 87 -68.24 -103.94 49.07
CA SER A 87 -69.30 -103.10 48.46
C SER A 87 -69.96 -103.75 47.22
N THR A 88 -71.27 -104.07 47.26
CA THR A 88 -72.10 -104.36 46.07
C THR A 88 -73.62 -104.25 46.34
N GLY A 89 -74.35 -103.51 45.49
CA GLY A 89 -75.82 -103.58 45.30
C GLY A 89 -76.68 -102.57 46.08
N GLY A 90 -77.76 -101.98 45.52
CA GLY A 90 -78.22 -102.00 44.11
C GLY A 90 -79.65 -101.45 43.89
N ARG A 91 -79.98 -101.08 42.64
CA ARG A 91 -81.25 -100.46 42.13
C ARG A 91 -81.49 -99.02 42.60
N ASP A 92 -81.50 -98.01 41.73
CA ASP A 92 -82.71 -97.65 40.96
C ASP A 92 -82.43 -96.74 39.73
N THR A 93 -83.19 -96.87 38.63
CA THR A 93 -82.77 -96.36 37.28
C THR A 93 -83.02 -94.87 36.99
N ARG A 94 -83.50 -94.09 37.98
CA ARG A 94 -83.44 -92.62 37.97
C ARG A 94 -82.33 -92.09 38.88
N PHE A 95 -82.24 -92.62 40.10
CA PHE A 95 -81.10 -92.34 40.98
C PHE A 95 -79.78 -92.60 40.27
N LEU A 96 -79.60 -93.78 39.65
CA LEU A 96 -78.42 -94.10 38.85
C LEU A 96 -78.13 -93.10 37.71
N ARG A 97 -79.11 -92.33 37.21
CA ARG A 97 -78.90 -91.35 36.13
C ARG A 97 -78.47 -89.98 36.65
N ASP A 98 -79.03 -89.54 37.77
CA ASP A 98 -78.58 -88.30 38.41
C ASP A 98 -77.31 -88.52 39.26
N GLU A 99 -77.08 -89.74 39.73
CA GLU A 99 -75.83 -90.26 40.28
C GLU A 99 -74.75 -90.38 39.19
N ILE A 100 -75.04 -90.95 38.01
CA ILE A 100 -74.14 -90.86 36.85
C ILE A 100 -73.80 -89.41 36.54
N ARG A 101 -74.78 -88.49 36.49
CA ARG A 101 -74.50 -87.05 36.28
C ARG A 101 -73.73 -86.36 37.40
N GLN A 102 -73.80 -86.89 38.62
CA GLN A 102 -73.02 -86.41 39.75
C GLN A 102 -71.59 -86.94 39.70
N LEU A 103 -71.42 -88.22 39.30
CA LEU A 103 -70.14 -88.85 39.03
C LEU A 103 -69.46 -88.25 37.79
N GLU A 104 -70.20 -87.92 36.72
CA GLU A 104 -69.71 -87.17 35.55
C GLU A 104 -69.21 -85.79 35.95
N ARG A 105 -69.95 -85.06 36.81
CA ARG A 105 -69.48 -83.78 37.36
C ARG A 105 -68.29 -83.92 38.31
N GLN A 106 -68.21 -85.01 39.08
CA GLN A 106 -67.07 -85.29 39.94
C GLN A 106 -65.84 -85.73 39.15
N MET A 107 -66.02 -86.48 38.05
CA MET A 107 -65.00 -86.78 37.05
C MET A 107 -64.51 -85.49 36.40
N GLU A 108 -65.39 -84.68 35.80
CA GLU A 108 -65.02 -83.38 35.22
C GLU A 108 -64.32 -82.46 36.23
N GLN A 109 -64.72 -82.49 37.51
CA GLN A 109 -64.03 -81.73 38.55
C GLN A 109 -62.65 -82.31 38.86
N LYS A 110 -62.52 -83.65 38.95
CA LYS A 110 -61.23 -84.32 39.19
C LYS A 110 -60.29 -84.21 38.00
N ASP A 111 -60.79 -84.23 36.77
CA ASP A 111 -60.02 -84.02 35.55
C ASP A 111 -59.50 -82.57 35.47
N ARG A 112 -60.29 -81.59 35.94
CA ARG A 112 -59.83 -80.19 36.09
C ARG A 112 -58.80 -80.06 37.21
N GLU A 113 -59.04 -80.65 38.39
CA GLU A 113 -58.09 -80.66 39.50
C GLU A 113 -56.76 -81.35 39.11
N LEU A 114 -56.82 -82.45 38.36
CA LEU A 114 -55.63 -83.11 37.79
C LEU A 114 -54.93 -82.20 36.77
N ALA A 115 -55.65 -81.64 35.80
CA ALA A 115 -55.07 -80.76 34.80
C ALA A 115 -54.47 -79.47 35.39
N ASP A 116 -54.95 -78.99 36.54
CA ASP A 116 -54.35 -77.87 37.27
C ASP A 116 -53.15 -78.32 38.13
N MET A 117 -53.21 -79.49 38.78
CA MET A 117 -52.04 -80.09 39.45
C MET A 117 -50.91 -80.41 38.48
N GLU A 118 -51.21 -80.87 37.26
CA GLU A 118 -50.24 -81.07 36.19
C GLU A 118 -49.58 -79.76 35.77
N LYS A 119 -50.33 -78.65 35.69
CA LYS A 119 -49.77 -77.32 35.40
C LYS A 119 -48.87 -76.80 36.52
N GLU A 120 -49.23 -77.00 37.79
CA GLU A 120 -48.36 -76.63 38.91
C GLU A 120 -47.10 -77.49 38.97
N LEU A 121 -47.21 -78.81 38.79
CA LEU A 121 -46.05 -79.71 38.67
C LEU A 121 -45.14 -79.32 37.48
N GLU A 122 -45.72 -78.91 36.36
CA GLU A 122 -45.00 -78.50 35.15
C GLU A 122 -44.38 -77.09 35.26
N LYS A 123 -44.83 -76.25 36.20
CA LYS A 123 -44.14 -75.04 36.65
C LYS A 123 -43.03 -75.38 37.64
N GLU A 124 -43.31 -76.25 38.61
CA GLU A 124 -42.37 -76.67 39.65
C GLU A 124 -41.14 -77.34 39.05
N LYS A 125 -41.30 -78.23 38.06
CA LYS A 125 -40.20 -78.77 37.25
C LYS A 125 -39.33 -77.66 36.64
N LYS A 126 -39.92 -76.65 36.01
CA LYS A 126 -39.19 -75.55 35.37
C LYS A 126 -38.45 -74.67 36.39
N VAL A 127 -39.01 -74.48 37.58
CA VAL A 127 -38.32 -73.84 38.70
C VAL A 127 -37.16 -74.71 39.18
N ASN A 128 -37.36 -76.03 39.30
CA ASN A 128 -36.33 -76.97 39.75
C ASN A 128 -35.18 -77.10 38.73
N GLU A 129 -35.46 -77.10 37.43
CA GLU A 129 -34.47 -77.02 36.34
C GLU A 129 -33.64 -75.72 36.43
N GLN A 130 -34.28 -74.58 36.68
CA GLN A 130 -33.59 -73.30 36.88
C GLN A 130 -32.73 -73.29 38.16
N LEU A 131 -33.19 -73.93 39.24
CA LEU A 131 -32.42 -74.10 40.46
C LEU A 131 -31.23 -75.04 40.28
N ALA A 132 -31.40 -76.13 39.52
CA ALA A 132 -30.33 -77.07 39.20
C ALA A 132 -29.21 -76.40 38.39
N LEU A 133 -29.55 -75.70 37.31
CA LEU A 133 -28.59 -74.92 36.52
C LEU A 133 -27.86 -73.87 37.37
N ARG A 134 -28.59 -73.13 38.21
CA ARG A 134 -27.99 -72.13 39.11
C ARG A 134 -27.07 -72.75 40.16
N ASN A 135 -27.35 -73.98 40.61
CA ASN A 135 -26.47 -74.70 41.52
C ASN A 135 -25.22 -75.22 40.80
N GLU A 136 -25.34 -75.70 39.56
CA GLU A 136 -24.21 -76.09 38.72
C GLU A 136 -23.29 -74.90 38.42
N ASP A 137 -23.82 -73.71 38.10
CA ASP A 137 -23.05 -72.48 37.94
C ASP A 137 -22.29 -72.12 39.25
N ALA A 138 -22.98 -72.17 40.39
CA ALA A 138 -22.38 -71.87 41.70
C ALA A 138 -21.30 -72.88 42.12
N GLU A 139 -21.48 -74.17 41.83
CA GLU A 139 -20.45 -75.21 42.05
C GLU A 139 -19.25 -75.02 41.11
N ASN A 140 -19.48 -74.62 39.86
CA ASN A 140 -18.41 -74.28 38.92
C ASN A 140 -17.61 -73.04 39.37
N GLU A 141 -18.24 -72.00 39.90
CA GLU A 141 -17.55 -70.86 40.52
C GLU A 141 -16.79 -71.26 41.79
N ASN A 142 -17.40 -72.06 42.67
CA ASN A 142 -16.73 -72.58 43.87
C ASN A 142 -15.48 -73.42 43.51
N SER A 143 -15.57 -74.23 42.45
CA SER A 143 -14.47 -75.04 41.91
C SER A 143 -13.31 -74.19 41.36
N LYS A 144 -13.61 -73.06 40.67
CA LYS A 144 -12.60 -72.09 40.23
C LYS A 144 -11.93 -71.41 41.42
N LEU A 145 -12.73 -70.83 42.32
CA LEU A 145 -12.24 -70.12 43.51
C LEU A 145 -11.39 -71.02 44.42
N ARG A 146 -11.70 -72.31 44.55
CA ARG A 146 -10.85 -73.27 45.27
C ARG A 146 -9.49 -73.47 44.62
N ARG A 147 -9.41 -73.56 43.29
CA ARG A 147 -8.14 -73.68 42.55
C ARG A 147 -7.31 -72.42 42.68
N GLU A 148 -7.94 -71.25 42.56
CA GLU A 148 -7.30 -69.94 42.77
C GLU A 148 -6.80 -69.79 44.22
N ASN A 149 -7.57 -70.22 45.23
CA ASN A 149 -7.12 -70.17 46.63
C ASN A 149 -5.92 -71.10 46.88
N GLU A 150 -5.90 -72.29 46.30
CA GLU A 150 -4.78 -73.23 46.43
C GLU A 150 -3.54 -72.77 45.67
N GLN A 151 -3.71 -72.15 44.49
CA GLN A 151 -2.62 -71.49 43.77
C GLN A 151 -2.04 -70.32 44.58
N LEU A 152 -2.88 -69.44 45.13
CA LEU A 152 -2.43 -68.34 45.99
C LEU A 152 -1.75 -68.82 47.28
N ARG A 153 -2.13 -69.98 47.83
CA ARG A 153 -1.42 -70.61 48.95
C ARG A 153 -0.04 -71.12 48.54
N GLN A 154 0.08 -71.74 47.36
CA GLN A 154 1.36 -72.17 46.82
C GLN A 154 2.28 -70.97 46.53
N ASP A 155 1.74 -69.91 45.94
CA ASP A 155 2.45 -68.64 45.73
C ASP A 155 2.94 -68.06 47.06
N VAL A 156 2.11 -68.03 48.11
CA VAL A 156 2.51 -67.59 49.46
C VAL A 156 3.61 -68.48 50.05
N ILE A 157 3.57 -69.80 49.86
CA ILE A 157 4.63 -70.72 50.30
C ILE A 157 5.94 -70.44 49.56
N ASP A 158 5.89 -70.17 48.25
CA ASP A 158 7.09 -69.91 47.45
C ASP A 158 7.64 -68.50 47.64
N TYR A 159 6.79 -67.48 47.89
CA TYR A 159 7.26 -66.18 48.37
C TYR A 159 7.87 -66.28 49.78
N GLN A 160 7.30 -67.07 50.69
CA GLN A 160 7.89 -67.30 52.01
C GLN A 160 9.27 -67.99 51.89
N ARG A 161 9.39 -69.00 51.03
CA ARG A 161 10.68 -69.64 50.69
C ARG A 161 11.67 -68.64 50.11
N GLN A 162 11.27 -67.80 49.15
CA GLN A 162 12.14 -66.75 48.60
C GLN A 162 12.60 -65.76 49.68
N ILE A 163 11.70 -65.33 50.56
CA ILE A 163 12.00 -64.43 51.68
C ILE A 163 12.99 -65.08 52.65
N ASP A 164 12.82 -66.35 52.99
CA ASP A 164 13.71 -67.05 53.92
C ASP A 164 15.06 -67.38 53.28
N THR A 165 15.11 -67.75 52.00
CA THR A 165 16.36 -67.83 51.22
C THR A 165 17.07 -66.47 51.14
N GLN A 166 16.34 -65.37 50.96
CA GLN A 166 16.92 -64.02 51.01
C GLN A 166 17.46 -63.68 52.40
N LYS A 167 16.77 -64.03 53.50
CA LYS A 167 17.29 -63.86 54.87
C LYS A 167 18.56 -64.68 55.11
N GLU A 168 18.59 -65.94 54.69
CA GLU A 168 19.76 -66.82 54.83
C GLU A 168 20.94 -66.28 54.01
N THR A 169 20.68 -65.82 52.78
CA THR A 169 21.67 -65.12 51.95
C THR A 169 22.18 -63.86 52.65
N LEU A 170 21.30 -63.00 53.17
CA LEU A 170 21.68 -61.77 53.90
C LEU A 170 22.49 -62.05 55.17
N LEU A 171 22.18 -63.13 55.90
CA LEU A 171 22.93 -63.55 57.08
C LEU A 171 24.35 -64.00 56.72
N SER A 172 24.53 -64.73 55.62
CA SER A 172 25.87 -65.04 55.08
C SER A 172 26.58 -63.79 54.54
N ARG A 173 25.84 -62.88 53.91
CA ARG A 173 26.34 -61.65 53.27
C ARG A 173 26.70 -60.53 54.24
N ARG A 174 26.46 -60.70 55.54
CA ARG A 174 26.72 -59.66 56.57
C ARG A 174 28.19 -59.23 56.69
N GLY A 175 29.14 -60.04 56.19
CA GLY A 175 30.53 -59.60 55.99
C GLY A 175 30.68 -58.69 54.77
N GLU A 176 30.16 -59.13 53.63
CA GLU A 176 30.16 -58.38 52.36
C GLU A 176 29.34 -57.07 52.42
N GLU A 177 28.40 -56.95 53.35
CA GLU A 177 27.53 -55.78 53.54
C GLU A 177 28.32 -54.47 53.74
N SER A 178 29.51 -54.56 54.38
CA SER A 178 30.47 -53.45 54.46
C SER A 178 31.08 -53.11 53.10
N ASP A 179 31.45 -54.12 52.32
CA ASP A 179 32.06 -53.93 51.00
C ASP A 179 31.05 -53.44 49.97
N TYR A 180 29.79 -53.90 50.00
CA TYR A 180 28.72 -53.30 49.19
C TYR A 180 28.42 -51.87 49.58
N ARG A 181 28.48 -51.52 50.87
CA ARG A 181 28.33 -50.11 51.30
C ARG A 181 29.50 -49.25 50.82
N SER A 182 30.72 -49.79 50.81
CA SER A 182 31.91 -49.14 50.27
C SER A 182 31.82 -48.97 48.74
N GLN A 183 31.43 -50.02 48.01
CA GLN A 183 31.22 -50.00 46.56
C GLN A 183 30.06 -49.07 46.15
N LEU A 184 28.95 -49.07 46.90
CA LEU A 184 27.83 -48.16 46.68
C LEU A 184 28.24 -46.70 46.96
N SER A 185 29.04 -46.45 47.99
CA SER A 185 29.59 -45.10 48.24
C SER A 185 30.50 -44.64 47.11
N LYS A 186 31.34 -45.52 46.56
CA LYS A 186 32.17 -45.24 45.37
C LYS A 186 31.30 -44.99 44.13
N LYS A 187 30.30 -45.85 43.86
CA LYS A 187 29.40 -45.68 42.72
C LYS A 187 28.53 -44.43 42.84
N ASN A 188 28.11 -44.05 44.04
CA ASN A 188 27.42 -42.77 44.26
C ASN A 188 28.36 -41.57 44.04
N PHE A 189 29.64 -41.67 44.42
CA PHE A 189 30.63 -40.64 44.13
C PHE A 189 30.92 -40.53 42.62
N GLU A 190 31.12 -41.66 41.93
CA GLU A 190 31.25 -41.72 40.46
C GLU A 190 30.00 -41.16 39.75
N LEU A 191 28.79 -41.45 40.26
CA LEU A 191 27.54 -40.87 39.73
C LEU A 191 27.45 -39.35 39.93
N VAL A 192 27.93 -38.82 41.06
CA VAL A 192 28.04 -37.36 41.26
C VAL A 192 29.05 -36.77 40.28
N GLN A 193 30.22 -37.39 40.10
CA GLN A 193 31.21 -36.95 39.11
C GLN A 193 30.63 -36.96 37.68
N TYR A 194 29.86 -37.99 37.30
CA TYR A 194 29.19 -38.01 36.00
C TYR A 194 28.09 -36.95 35.87
N LEU A 195 27.39 -36.59 36.94
CA LEU A 195 26.42 -35.48 36.93
C LEU A 195 27.12 -34.12 36.79
N ASP A 196 28.23 -33.90 37.50
CA ASP A 196 29.06 -32.69 37.39
C ASP A 196 29.68 -32.59 35.97
N GLU A 197 30.17 -33.69 35.41
CA GLU A 197 30.66 -33.78 34.04
C GLU A 197 29.54 -33.45 33.02
N ILE A 198 28.36 -34.07 33.16
CA ILE A 198 27.19 -33.79 32.30
C ILE A 198 26.76 -32.33 32.40
N GLN A 199 26.75 -31.73 33.59
CA GLN A 199 26.46 -30.30 33.73
C GLN A 199 27.54 -29.46 33.01
N SER A 200 28.82 -29.72 33.23
CA SER A 200 29.91 -28.96 32.60
C SER A 200 29.90 -29.05 31.08
N LEU A 201 29.53 -30.22 30.53
CA LEU A 201 29.35 -30.45 29.09
C LEU A 201 28.08 -29.76 28.56
N THR A 202 27.02 -29.68 29.36
CA THR A 202 25.78 -28.96 29.02
C THR A 202 26.05 -27.47 28.95
N GLU A 203 26.68 -26.89 29.97
CA GLU A 203 27.11 -25.48 29.96
C GLU A 203 28.11 -25.18 28.83
N ALA A 204 28.98 -26.12 28.46
CA ALA A 204 29.89 -25.96 27.32
C ALA A 204 29.13 -25.97 25.98
N ASN A 205 28.14 -26.84 25.83
CA ASN A 205 27.26 -26.88 24.66
C ASN A 205 26.42 -25.61 24.54
N GLU A 206 25.86 -25.09 25.65
CA GLU A 206 25.13 -23.82 25.68
C GLU A 206 26.01 -22.64 25.25
N LYS A 207 27.26 -22.58 25.74
CA LYS A 207 28.25 -21.56 25.34
C LYS A 207 28.62 -21.69 23.85
N LEU A 208 28.79 -22.90 23.33
CA LEU A 208 29.02 -23.15 21.90
C LEU A 208 27.79 -22.82 21.04
N GLU A 209 26.57 -23.08 21.52
CA GLU A 209 25.34 -22.72 20.82
C GLU A 209 25.16 -21.20 20.75
N ALA A 210 25.38 -20.49 21.87
CA ALA A 210 25.37 -19.03 21.90
C ALA A 210 26.40 -18.43 20.92
N GLN A 211 27.64 -18.96 20.88
CA GLN A 211 28.65 -18.56 19.90
C GLN A 211 28.24 -18.87 18.45
N ASN A 212 27.55 -19.99 18.20
CA ASN A 212 27.01 -20.30 16.87
C ASN A 212 25.86 -19.36 16.47
N GLN A 213 25.01 -18.96 17.40
CA GLN A 213 23.96 -17.97 17.18
C GLN A 213 24.55 -16.58 16.91
N GLU A 214 25.58 -16.17 17.65
CA GLU A 214 26.32 -14.92 17.43
C GLU A 214 27.03 -14.91 16.07
N MET A 215 27.75 -15.97 15.71
CA MET A 215 28.39 -16.08 14.39
C MET A 215 27.37 -16.07 13.23
N ARG A 216 26.20 -16.70 13.39
CA ARG A 216 25.10 -16.62 12.41
C ARG A 216 24.58 -15.19 12.26
N LYS A 217 24.29 -14.52 13.38
CA LYS A 217 23.83 -13.13 13.38
C LYS A 217 24.83 -12.21 12.69
N ASN A 218 26.12 -12.34 13.00
CA ASN A 218 27.18 -11.51 12.39
C ASN A 218 27.34 -11.78 10.87
N LEU A 219 27.10 -13.02 10.42
CA LEU A 219 27.05 -13.36 8.99
C LEU A 219 25.78 -12.82 8.31
N GLU A 220 24.62 -12.88 8.97
CA GLU A 220 23.37 -12.31 8.47
C GLU A 220 23.44 -10.77 8.36
N GLU A 221 24.07 -10.10 9.33
CA GLU A 221 24.33 -8.66 9.30
C GLU A 221 25.31 -8.30 8.16
N SER A 222 26.40 -9.06 7.99
CA SER A 222 27.34 -8.86 6.88
C SER A 222 26.71 -9.10 5.50
N VAL A 223 25.78 -10.05 5.38
CA VAL A 223 24.99 -10.25 4.15
C VAL A 223 24.08 -9.04 3.89
N GLN A 224 23.38 -8.53 4.91
CA GLN A 224 22.56 -7.32 4.78
C GLN A 224 23.40 -6.08 4.40
N GLU A 225 24.62 -5.94 4.90
CA GLU A 225 25.55 -4.88 4.48
C GLU A 225 25.98 -5.02 3.02
N MET A 226 26.28 -6.25 2.56
CA MET A 226 26.58 -6.52 1.15
C MET A 226 25.37 -6.26 0.23
N GLU A 227 24.16 -6.57 0.68
CA GLU A 227 22.93 -6.23 -0.04
C GLU A 227 22.74 -4.71 -0.12
N LYS A 228 22.87 -3.97 1.00
CA LYS A 228 22.80 -2.50 1.03
C LYS A 228 23.84 -1.86 0.09
N MET A 229 25.09 -2.30 0.13
CA MET A 229 26.14 -1.84 -0.80
C MET A 229 25.84 -2.18 -2.27
N THR A 230 25.27 -3.35 -2.55
CA THR A 230 24.86 -3.74 -3.92
C THR A 230 23.74 -2.83 -4.43
N ASP A 231 22.80 -2.48 -3.55
CA ASP A 231 21.69 -1.60 -3.84
C ASP A 231 22.15 -0.14 -4.08
N GLU A 232 23.13 0.33 -3.30
CA GLU A 232 23.80 1.63 -3.52
C GLU A 232 24.63 1.67 -4.80
N TYR A 233 25.36 0.60 -5.13
CA TYR A 233 26.06 0.45 -6.40
C TYR A 233 25.09 0.51 -7.58
N ASN A 234 23.93 -0.15 -7.49
CA ASN A 234 22.88 -0.08 -8.51
C ASN A 234 22.28 1.33 -8.65
N LYS A 235 22.04 2.04 -7.53
CA LYS A 235 21.59 3.45 -7.54
C LYS A 235 22.64 4.36 -8.20
N MET A 236 23.91 4.22 -7.82
CA MET A 236 25.02 4.97 -8.41
C MET A 236 25.14 4.72 -9.92
N LYS A 237 25.03 3.45 -10.36
CA LYS A 237 25.05 3.05 -11.77
C LYS A 237 23.92 3.70 -12.57
N LEU A 238 22.72 3.81 -12.01
CA LEU A 238 21.60 4.54 -12.64
C LEU A 238 21.87 6.05 -12.72
N ILE A 239 22.45 6.66 -11.69
CA ILE A 239 22.82 8.09 -11.68
C ILE A 239 23.90 8.37 -12.74
N VAL A 240 24.91 7.51 -12.87
CA VAL A 240 25.93 7.62 -13.94
C VAL A 240 25.28 7.52 -15.32
N GLN A 241 24.41 6.53 -15.56
CA GLN A 241 23.70 6.40 -16.84
C GLN A 241 22.81 7.61 -17.16
N GLN A 242 22.17 8.22 -16.16
CA GLN A 242 21.41 9.47 -16.34
C GLN A 242 22.35 10.66 -16.65
N SER A 243 23.50 10.74 -15.97
CA SER A 243 24.52 11.75 -16.24
C SER A 243 25.08 11.65 -17.66
N ASP A 244 25.39 10.44 -18.14
CA ASP A 244 25.85 10.19 -19.52
C ASP A 244 24.83 10.68 -20.56
N ILE A 245 23.53 10.41 -20.34
CA ILE A 245 22.45 10.89 -21.21
C ILE A 245 22.40 12.42 -21.25
N VAL A 246 22.51 13.10 -20.10
CA VAL A 246 22.51 14.57 -20.02
C VAL A 246 23.78 15.15 -20.66
N VAL A 247 24.94 14.52 -20.43
CA VAL A 247 26.21 14.91 -21.06
C VAL A 247 26.15 14.77 -22.58
N ASP A 248 25.51 13.73 -23.11
CA ASP A 248 25.31 13.54 -24.55
C ASP A 248 24.25 14.49 -25.17
N GLN A 249 23.28 14.96 -24.38
CA GLN A 249 22.39 16.05 -24.77
C GLN A 249 23.18 17.38 -24.87
N LEU A 250 23.94 17.74 -23.82
CA LEU A 250 24.77 18.95 -23.79
C LEU A 250 25.86 18.96 -24.87
N LYS A 251 26.41 17.79 -25.26
CA LYS A 251 27.31 17.68 -26.43
C LYS A 251 26.61 18.09 -27.73
N LYS A 252 25.39 17.60 -27.97
CA LYS A 252 24.61 17.88 -29.18
C LYS A 252 24.19 19.35 -29.25
N GLU A 253 23.72 19.92 -28.14
CA GLU A 253 23.42 21.36 -28.04
C GLU A 253 24.67 22.21 -28.32
N LYS A 254 25.81 21.85 -27.73
CA LYS A 254 27.11 22.51 -27.98
C LYS A 254 27.56 22.41 -29.45
N GLU A 255 27.25 21.32 -30.14
CA GLU A 255 27.51 21.16 -31.58
C GLU A 255 26.54 22.00 -32.44
N GLN A 256 25.26 22.08 -32.06
CA GLN A 256 24.28 22.96 -32.71
C GLN A 256 24.64 24.44 -32.56
N TYR A 257 25.01 24.89 -31.35
CA TYR A 257 25.46 26.27 -31.13
C TYR A 257 26.78 26.58 -31.86
N LYS A 258 27.72 25.61 -31.95
CA LYS A 258 28.91 25.76 -32.81
C LYS A 258 28.54 25.94 -34.28
N PHE A 259 27.57 25.18 -34.79
CA PHE A 259 27.11 25.29 -36.17
C PHE A 259 26.49 26.67 -36.42
N GLN A 260 25.58 27.12 -35.54
CA GLN A 260 24.98 28.46 -35.62
C GLN A 260 26.02 29.59 -35.58
N VAL A 261 27.03 29.49 -34.71
CA VAL A 261 28.13 30.47 -34.65
C VAL A 261 28.99 30.44 -35.93
N HIS A 262 29.18 29.27 -36.54
CA HIS A 262 29.90 29.16 -37.80
C HIS A 262 29.09 29.76 -38.97
N GLU A 263 27.81 29.43 -39.05
CA GLU A 263 26.87 29.95 -40.07
C GLU A 263 26.75 31.49 -39.97
N LEU A 264 26.59 32.05 -38.77
CA LEU A 264 26.57 33.50 -38.55
C LEU A 264 27.92 34.16 -38.89
N MET A 265 29.05 33.48 -38.64
CA MET A 265 30.37 33.97 -39.04
C MET A 265 30.58 33.93 -40.56
N GLU A 266 30.00 32.95 -41.25
CA GLU A 266 30.02 32.85 -42.71
C GLU A 266 29.11 33.89 -43.36
N GLN A 267 27.90 34.10 -42.83
CA GLN A 267 27.01 35.20 -43.23
C GLN A 267 27.65 36.58 -43.01
N LEU A 268 28.37 36.80 -41.90
CA LEU A 268 29.09 38.04 -41.63
C LEU A 268 30.25 38.27 -42.62
N LYS A 269 30.99 37.20 -42.98
CA LYS A 269 32.03 37.29 -44.02
C LYS A 269 31.43 37.64 -45.38
N ALA A 270 30.37 36.94 -45.79
CA ALA A 270 29.68 37.22 -47.05
C ALA A 270 29.16 38.67 -47.11
N LYS A 271 28.71 39.24 -45.98
CA LYS A 271 28.34 40.67 -45.93
C LYS A 271 29.52 41.62 -46.06
N ASN A 272 30.65 41.34 -45.41
CA ASN A 272 31.87 42.13 -45.61
C ASN A 272 32.37 42.04 -47.07
N GLU A 273 32.28 40.86 -47.69
CA GLU A 273 32.64 40.62 -49.10
C GLU A 273 31.65 41.29 -50.09
N GLU A 274 30.40 41.52 -49.69
CA GLU A 274 29.43 42.37 -50.41
C GLU A 274 29.70 43.88 -50.22
N ASP A 275 30.19 44.31 -49.06
CA ASP A 275 30.52 45.71 -48.76
C ASP A 275 31.85 46.16 -49.38
N ASP A 276 32.84 45.27 -49.54
CA ASP A 276 34.14 45.55 -50.18
C ASP A 276 34.02 46.23 -51.58
N PRO A 277 33.22 45.75 -52.55
CA PRO A 277 33.05 46.43 -53.83
C PRO A 277 32.31 47.78 -53.72
N LEU A 278 31.43 47.95 -52.73
CA LEU A 278 30.80 49.25 -52.44
C LEU A 278 31.85 50.23 -51.91
N MET A 279 32.68 49.81 -50.96
CA MET A 279 33.78 50.60 -50.41
C MET A 279 34.83 50.94 -51.48
N ALA A 280 35.12 50.02 -52.41
CA ALA A 280 35.99 50.27 -53.56
C ALA A 280 35.41 51.36 -54.48
N ALA A 281 34.13 51.26 -54.85
CA ALA A 281 33.45 52.25 -55.70
C ALA A 281 33.33 53.63 -55.02
N VAL A 282 33.08 53.67 -53.70
CA VAL A 282 33.07 54.92 -52.93
C VAL A 282 34.46 55.54 -52.88
N ASN A 283 35.52 54.76 -52.66
CA ASN A 283 36.90 55.24 -52.71
C ASN A 283 37.25 55.78 -54.12
N GLU A 284 36.87 55.08 -55.19
CA GLU A 284 37.07 55.55 -56.57
C GLU A 284 36.39 56.91 -56.81
N LYS A 285 35.14 57.10 -56.33
CA LYS A 285 34.46 58.41 -56.41
C LYS A 285 35.09 59.49 -55.53
N VAL A 286 35.66 59.14 -54.38
CA VAL A 286 36.43 60.07 -53.55
C VAL A 286 37.72 60.51 -54.25
N GLU A 287 38.44 59.62 -54.94
CA GLU A 287 39.61 59.99 -55.74
C GLU A 287 39.25 60.77 -57.01
N GLU A 288 38.15 60.46 -57.70
CA GLU A 288 37.60 61.29 -58.79
C GLU A 288 37.35 62.73 -58.31
N TRP A 289 36.68 62.89 -57.16
CA TRP A 289 36.38 64.21 -56.60
C TRP A 289 37.63 64.95 -56.13
N LYS A 290 38.62 64.27 -55.54
CA LYS A 290 39.93 64.86 -55.24
C LYS A 290 40.66 65.35 -56.49
N GLY A 291 40.64 64.55 -57.57
CA GLY A 291 41.22 64.94 -58.86
C GLY A 291 40.54 66.16 -59.48
N ILE A 292 39.21 66.21 -59.44
CA ILE A 292 38.42 67.37 -59.90
C ILE A 292 38.73 68.60 -59.05
N LEU A 293 38.79 68.46 -57.72
CA LEU A 293 39.12 69.57 -56.81
C LEU A 293 40.53 70.10 -57.07
N ALA A 294 41.54 69.23 -57.17
CA ALA A 294 42.92 69.64 -57.48
C ALA A 294 43.01 70.37 -58.82
N SER A 295 42.33 69.87 -59.87
CA SER A 295 42.25 70.53 -61.18
C SER A 295 41.55 71.90 -61.11
N LYS A 296 40.56 72.08 -60.22
CA LYS A 296 39.93 73.39 -59.99
C LYS A 296 40.79 74.33 -59.14
N ASP A 297 41.57 73.84 -58.20
CA ASP A 297 42.57 74.64 -57.50
C ASP A 297 43.68 75.11 -58.47
N GLU A 298 44.10 74.26 -59.42
CA GLU A 298 45.02 74.65 -60.52
C GLU A 298 44.41 75.73 -61.41
N GLU A 299 43.17 75.57 -61.91
CA GLU A 299 42.46 76.62 -62.67
C GLU A 299 42.35 77.93 -61.88
N ILE A 300 42.04 77.86 -60.58
CA ILE A 300 41.95 79.03 -59.70
C ILE A 300 43.32 79.72 -59.57
N ILE A 301 44.42 78.97 -59.48
CA ILE A 301 45.79 79.52 -59.46
C ILE A 301 46.11 80.20 -60.81
N GLU A 302 45.76 79.60 -61.95
CA GLU A 302 45.95 80.24 -63.27
C GLU A 302 45.15 81.54 -63.40
N TYR A 303 43.87 81.55 -63.00
CA TYR A 303 43.06 82.77 -63.01
C TYR A 303 43.61 83.84 -62.05
N GLN A 304 44.12 83.46 -60.88
CA GLN A 304 44.79 84.39 -59.95
C GLN A 304 46.06 85.00 -60.58
N GLN A 305 46.90 84.19 -61.22
CA GLN A 305 48.09 84.67 -61.94
C GLN A 305 47.71 85.61 -63.08
N MET A 306 46.70 85.25 -63.89
CA MET A 306 46.22 86.10 -64.98
C MET A 306 45.67 87.43 -64.47
N LEU A 307 44.93 87.44 -63.37
CA LEU A 307 44.44 88.66 -62.70
C LEU A 307 45.59 89.53 -62.16
N LEU A 308 46.67 88.94 -61.64
CA LEU A 308 47.87 89.67 -61.24
C LEU A 308 48.55 90.30 -62.46
N THR A 309 48.82 89.54 -63.52
CA THR A 309 49.44 90.05 -64.76
C THR A 309 48.59 91.13 -65.43
N LEU A 310 47.26 91.02 -65.40
CA LEU A 310 46.36 92.08 -65.92
C LEU A 310 46.37 93.33 -65.05
N ARG A 311 46.41 93.20 -63.72
CA ARG A 311 46.59 94.34 -62.79
C ARG A 311 47.95 95.03 -62.98
N GLU A 312 49.01 94.27 -63.25
CA GLU A 312 50.34 94.81 -63.55
C GLU A 312 50.39 95.51 -64.90
N LYS A 313 49.83 94.92 -65.96
CA LYS A 313 49.68 95.59 -67.26
C LYS A 313 48.87 96.87 -67.16
N LEU A 314 47.80 96.89 -66.35
CA LEU A 314 47.00 98.10 -66.08
C LEU A 314 47.80 99.16 -65.33
N LYS A 315 48.60 98.78 -64.31
CA LYS A 315 49.52 99.71 -63.63
C LYS A 315 50.56 100.29 -64.59
N MET A 316 51.17 99.46 -65.46
CA MET A 316 52.14 99.94 -66.45
C MET A 316 51.49 100.89 -67.46
N ALA A 317 50.32 100.54 -67.99
CA ALA A 317 49.57 101.42 -68.90
C ALA A 317 49.15 102.74 -68.22
N HIS A 318 48.83 102.73 -66.92
CA HIS A 318 48.58 103.95 -66.15
C HIS A 318 49.85 104.80 -66.02
N LEU A 319 51.00 104.20 -65.69
CA LEU A 319 52.29 104.90 -65.60
C LEU A 319 52.74 105.47 -66.95
N ASP A 320 52.52 104.77 -68.06
CA ASP A 320 52.82 105.29 -69.41
C ASP A 320 51.83 106.38 -69.84
N ALA A 321 50.55 106.29 -69.44
CA ALA A 321 49.57 107.36 -69.65
C ALA A 321 49.89 108.61 -68.82
N ASP A 322 50.26 108.46 -67.54
CA ASP A 322 50.73 109.54 -66.67
C ASP A 322 51.99 110.18 -67.26
N LYS A 323 52.97 109.37 -67.70
CA LYS A 323 54.20 109.84 -68.35
C LYS A 323 53.91 110.60 -69.64
N SER A 324 52.99 110.12 -70.47
CA SER A 324 52.55 110.82 -71.68
C SER A 324 51.82 112.14 -71.35
N SER A 325 50.99 112.14 -70.30
CA SER A 325 50.32 113.35 -69.78
C SER A 325 51.32 114.37 -69.24
N VAL A 326 52.31 113.93 -68.45
CA VAL A 326 53.41 114.77 -67.96
C VAL A 326 54.27 115.29 -69.11
N MET A 327 54.56 114.50 -70.14
CA MET A 327 55.26 114.97 -71.34
C MET A 327 54.43 116.00 -72.12
N ALA A 328 53.13 115.80 -72.30
CA ALA A 328 52.24 116.76 -72.94
C ALA A 328 52.09 118.05 -72.13
N LEU A 329 52.02 117.95 -70.79
CA LEU A 329 52.03 119.11 -69.89
C LEU A 329 53.38 119.83 -69.92
N GLN A 330 54.50 119.11 -69.98
CA GLN A 330 55.84 119.72 -70.03
C GLN A 330 56.13 120.37 -71.39
N GLN A 331 55.67 119.78 -72.50
CA GLN A 331 55.67 120.45 -73.80
C GLN A 331 54.74 121.66 -73.78
N GLY A 332 53.52 121.54 -73.21
CA GLY A 332 52.61 122.67 -73.04
C GLY A 332 53.18 123.79 -72.17
N VAL A 333 53.94 123.48 -71.12
CA VAL A 333 54.71 124.45 -70.34
C VAL A 333 55.84 125.06 -71.17
N GLN A 334 56.57 124.28 -71.96
CA GLN A 334 57.64 124.79 -72.82
C GLN A 334 57.11 125.69 -73.97
N GLU A 335 55.92 125.38 -74.50
CA GLU A 335 55.16 126.23 -75.43
C GLU A 335 54.60 127.47 -74.73
N ARG A 336 54.15 127.36 -73.47
CA ARG A 336 53.78 128.53 -72.65
C ARG A 336 54.97 129.40 -72.33
N ASP A 337 56.14 128.84 -72.04
CA ASP A 337 57.38 129.57 -71.78
C ASP A 337 57.91 130.24 -73.06
N SER A 338 57.73 129.62 -74.24
CA SER A 338 58.03 130.27 -75.51
C SER A 338 57.02 131.38 -75.84
N GLN A 339 55.73 131.18 -75.55
CA GLN A 339 54.72 132.25 -75.60
C GLN A 339 55.02 133.36 -74.59
N ILE A 340 55.47 133.07 -73.37
CA ILE A 340 55.82 134.06 -72.35
C ILE A 340 57.09 134.81 -72.75
N LYS A 341 58.09 134.15 -73.34
CA LYS A 341 59.26 134.83 -73.93
C LYS A 341 58.84 135.73 -75.08
N LEU A 342 58.07 135.22 -76.05
CA LEU A 342 57.58 136.02 -77.18
C LEU A 342 56.68 137.17 -76.72
N LEU A 343 55.85 136.97 -75.69
CA LEU A 343 55.03 138.01 -75.06
C LEU A 343 55.85 138.96 -74.19
N THR A 344 56.99 138.55 -73.65
CA THR A 344 57.91 139.43 -72.91
C THR A 344 58.75 140.25 -73.87
N GLU A 345 59.22 139.66 -74.98
CA GLU A 345 59.83 140.39 -76.10
C GLU A 345 58.82 141.34 -76.75
N GLN A 346 57.57 140.90 -76.95
CA GLN A 346 56.48 141.78 -77.40
C GLN A 346 56.08 142.80 -76.34
N VAL A 347 56.13 142.53 -75.04
CA VAL A 347 55.88 143.53 -73.99
C VAL A 347 57.06 144.48 -73.82
N GLU A 348 58.29 144.07 -74.10
CA GLU A 348 59.46 144.95 -74.09
C GLU A 348 59.49 145.82 -75.35
N GLN A 349 59.13 145.25 -76.52
CA GLN A 349 58.82 145.98 -77.74
C GLN A 349 57.63 146.92 -77.52
N TYR A 350 56.52 146.46 -76.95
CA TYR A 350 55.37 147.27 -76.54
C TYR A 350 55.62 148.15 -75.31
N THR A 351 56.77 148.09 -74.64
CA THR A 351 57.17 149.12 -73.67
C THR A 351 57.92 150.22 -74.42
N LYS A 352 58.89 149.85 -75.27
CA LYS A 352 59.57 150.76 -76.22
C LYS A 352 58.63 151.32 -77.29
N GLU A 353 57.45 150.73 -77.48
CA GLU A 353 56.36 151.21 -78.31
C GLU A 353 55.19 151.75 -77.50
N MET A 354 54.98 151.47 -76.20
CA MET A 354 54.02 152.24 -75.38
C MET A 354 54.62 153.53 -74.84
N GLU A 355 55.95 153.67 -74.80
CA GLU A 355 56.62 154.97 -74.77
C GLU A 355 56.35 155.79 -76.06
N LYS A 356 56.05 155.12 -77.19
CA LYS A 356 55.66 155.76 -78.46
C LYS A 356 54.14 155.80 -78.67
N ASN A 357 53.39 154.90 -78.04
CA ASN A 357 51.95 154.70 -78.19
C ASN A 357 51.17 155.25 -76.98
N ALA A 358 51.82 155.75 -75.93
CA ALA A 358 51.25 156.84 -75.13
C ALA A 358 51.03 158.11 -75.98
N VAL A 359 51.63 158.19 -77.17
CA VAL A 359 51.43 159.23 -78.20
C VAL A 359 50.52 158.73 -79.36
N LEU A 360 50.03 157.48 -79.32
CA LEU A 360 49.29 156.86 -80.44
C LEU A 360 48.04 156.04 -80.05
N ILE A 361 47.89 155.64 -78.79
CA ILE A 361 46.70 154.97 -78.21
C ILE A 361 45.85 156.00 -77.43
N GLU A 362 45.94 157.26 -77.84
CA GLU A 362 44.75 158.13 -77.83
C GLU A 362 43.75 157.67 -78.93
N ASP A 363 44.23 156.94 -79.97
CA ASP A 363 43.41 156.41 -81.07
C ASP A 363 42.92 154.94 -80.89
N MET A 364 41.66 154.78 -80.45
CA MET A 364 40.67 153.72 -80.86
C MET A 364 40.68 152.28 -80.21
N LYS A 365 39.56 151.50 -80.40
CA LYS A 365 38.69 150.96 -79.27
C LYS A 365 37.56 149.85 -79.60
N ARG A 366 37.55 148.60 -78.99
CA ARG A 366 36.45 147.51 -78.76
C ARG A 366 36.00 146.46 -79.89
N GLU A 367 35.17 145.34 -79.82
CA GLU A 367 34.37 144.36 -78.92
C GLU A 367 33.84 143.05 -79.72
N LEU A 368 33.09 141.91 -79.38
CA LEU A 368 32.50 141.15 -78.19
C LEU A 368 32.22 139.55 -78.35
N GLN A 369 30.98 138.91 -78.28
CA GLN A 369 30.64 137.43 -77.93
C GLN A 369 29.27 136.82 -78.55
N LYS A 370 28.52 135.66 -78.29
CA LYS A 370 28.37 134.45 -77.33
C LYS A 370 27.20 133.35 -77.65
N GLU A 371 27.17 132.09 -77.07
CA GLU A 371 26.01 131.11 -76.65
C GLU A 371 25.10 130.22 -77.63
N LYS A 372 24.21 129.15 -77.39
CA LYS A 372 23.75 128.06 -76.35
C LYS A 372 22.63 126.99 -76.83
N SER A 373 22.35 125.81 -76.11
CA SER A 373 20.99 125.14 -75.74
C SER A 373 20.35 123.71 -76.22
N ASN A 374 20.22 122.67 -75.31
CA ASN A 374 19.09 121.78 -74.71
C ASN A 374 17.99 120.74 -75.32
N LEU A 375 17.89 119.47 -74.77
CA LEU A 375 16.73 118.61 -74.15
C LEU A 375 15.67 117.54 -74.79
N PHE A 376 15.39 116.37 -74.09
CA PHE A 376 14.12 115.51 -73.81
C PHE A 376 13.67 114.09 -74.44
N THR A 377 12.51 113.49 -74.00
CA THR A 377 11.97 112.05 -74.09
C THR A 377 10.38 111.93 -74.06
N CYS A 378 9.53 110.84 -73.92
CA CYS A 378 9.49 109.34 -73.66
C CYS A 378 8.06 108.66 -73.96
N PHE A 379 7.83 107.30 -73.89
CA PHE A 379 6.48 106.59 -74.01
C PHE A 379 6.42 105.10 -73.46
N LYS A 380 5.69 104.73 -72.37
CA LYS A 380 5.63 103.32 -71.82
C LYS A 380 4.56 103.05 -70.69
N LEU A 381 3.38 102.45 -70.96
CA LEU A 381 2.39 102.17 -69.87
C LEU A 381 1.57 100.84 -69.95
N HIS A 382 0.96 100.48 -71.09
CA HIS A 382 -0.07 99.40 -71.13
C HIS A 382 0.43 98.00 -70.73
N MET A 383 1.71 97.68 -70.93
CA MET A 383 2.32 96.36 -70.69
C MET A 383 2.47 95.94 -69.21
N LEU A 384 2.14 96.83 -68.25
CA LEU A 384 2.30 96.55 -66.81
C LEU A 384 1.04 95.90 -66.19
N GLU A 385 -0.14 96.25 -66.69
CA GLU A 385 -1.44 95.94 -66.06
C GLU A 385 -1.91 94.49 -66.25
N GLN A 386 -1.36 93.78 -67.24
CA GLN A 386 -1.63 92.35 -67.44
C GLN A 386 -0.74 91.46 -66.56
N LYS A 387 0.47 91.92 -66.23
CA LYS A 387 1.44 91.15 -65.42
C LYS A 387 1.11 91.13 -63.93
N THR A 388 0.37 92.10 -63.42
CA THR A 388 -0.03 92.15 -62.00
C THR A 388 -1.01 91.03 -61.64
N LYS A 389 -1.98 90.71 -62.51
CA LYS A 389 -2.98 89.67 -62.25
C LYS A 389 -2.40 88.25 -62.24
N GLU A 390 -1.41 88.00 -63.09
CA GLU A 390 -0.66 86.73 -63.09
C GLU A 390 0.18 86.58 -61.81
N ALA A 391 0.68 87.69 -61.24
CA ALA A 391 1.39 87.68 -59.96
C ALA A 391 0.46 87.46 -58.74
N GLU A 392 -0.77 87.99 -58.76
CA GLU A 392 -1.75 87.79 -57.68
C GLU A 392 -2.10 86.31 -57.48
N MET A 393 -2.41 85.57 -58.55
CA MET A 393 -2.79 84.14 -58.43
C MET A 393 -1.63 83.25 -57.97
N VAL A 394 -0.39 83.62 -58.27
CA VAL A 394 0.81 82.93 -57.76
C VAL A 394 1.06 83.24 -56.29
N ALA A 395 0.74 84.47 -55.84
CA ALA A 395 0.85 84.85 -54.44
C ALA A 395 -0.16 84.11 -53.54
N GLU A 396 -1.41 83.93 -53.97
CA GLU A 396 -2.41 83.16 -53.19
C GLU A 396 -2.00 81.70 -52.96
N LEU A 397 -1.43 81.05 -53.98
CA LEU A 397 -0.91 79.68 -53.86
C LEU A 397 0.30 79.59 -52.93
N ALA A 398 1.20 80.58 -52.98
CA ALA A 398 2.35 80.66 -52.07
C ALA A 398 1.92 80.93 -50.61
N GLU A 399 0.90 81.76 -50.38
CA GLU A 399 0.32 81.97 -49.05
C GLU A 399 -0.34 80.71 -48.48
N ALA A 400 -0.99 79.89 -49.31
CA ALA A 400 -1.61 78.64 -48.86
C ALA A 400 -0.58 77.63 -48.34
N ASP A 401 0.49 77.38 -49.10
CA ASP A 401 1.58 76.46 -48.73
C ASP A 401 2.35 76.98 -47.50
N ALA A 402 2.63 78.29 -47.44
CA ALA A 402 3.26 78.93 -46.27
C ALA A 402 2.45 78.72 -44.98
N ARG A 403 1.10 78.85 -45.03
CA ARG A 403 0.22 78.64 -43.87
C ARG A 403 0.17 77.17 -43.42
N GLU A 404 0.35 76.22 -44.33
CA GLU A 404 0.47 74.79 -43.95
C GLU A 404 1.83 74.50 -43.30
N LYS A 405 2.93 75.05 -43.83
CA LYS A 405 4.27 74.95 -43.22
C LYS A 405 4.35 75.63 -41.84
N ASP A 406 3.73 76.79 -41.65
CA ASP A 406 3.62 77.45 -40.34
C ASP A 406 2.88 76.58 -39.33
N LYS A 407 1.86 75.83 -39.75
CA LYS A 407 1.10 74.92 -38.88
C LYS A 407 1.95 73.72 -38.44
N GLU A 408 2.69 73.11 -39.37
CA GLU A 408 3.66 72.04 -39.05
C GLU A 408 4.77 72.55 -38.11
N LEU A 409 5.25 73.78 -38.33
CA LEU A 409 6.23 74.45 -37.48
C LEU A 409 5.67 74.71 -36.07
N ILE A 410 4.42 75.17 -35.95
CA ILE A 410 3.76 75.39 -34.65
C ILE A 410 3.61 74.08 -33.87
N ASP A 411 3.20 72.99 -34.51
CA ASP A 411 3.01 71.70 -33.82
C ASP A 411 4.34 70.98 -33.51
N THR A 412 5.40 71.20 -34.29
CA THR A 412 6.75 70.74 -33.92
C THR A 412 7.37 71.59 -32.83
N LEU A 413 7.18 72.92 -32.83
CA LEU A 413 7.61 73.82 -31.75
C LEU A 413 6.87 73.57 -30.43
N LYS A 414 5.61 73.13 -30.45
CA LYS A 414 4.92 72.62 -29.25
C LYS A 414 5.63 71.40 -28.68
N ARG A 415 5.81 70.35 -29.49
CA ARG A 415 6.50 69.12 -29.05
C ARG A 415 7.90 69.43 -28.52
N MET A 416 8.67 70.28 -29.22
CA MET A 416 9.98 70.75 -28.78
C MET A 416 9.90 71.41 -27.39
N ARG A 417 8.94 72.34 -27.18
CA ARG A 417 8.71 72.97 -25.87
C ARG A 417 8.27 71.97 -24.78
N ASP A 418 7.48 70.96 -25.13
CA ASP A 418 7.03 69.92 -24.21
C ASP A 418 8.19 68.98 -23.81
N TYR A 419 9.17 68.78 -24.69
CA TYR A 419 10.46 68.13 -24.37
C TYR A 419 11.39 69.05 -23.56
N GLU A 420 11.56 70.32 -23.95
CA GLU A 420 12.41 71.31 -23.27
C GLU A 420 11.95 71.61 -21.84
N SER A 421 10.64 71.59 -21.60
CA SER A 421 10.05 71.71 -20.26
C SER A 421 10.06 70.39 -19.47
N GLY A 422 10.50 69.28 -20.07
CA GLY A 422 10.56 67.96 -19.43
C GLY A 422 9.20 67.33 -19.11
N ILE A 423 8.13 67.78 -19.76
CA ILE A 423 6.75 67.32 -19.52
C ILE A 423 6.43 66.08 -20.39
N TYR A 424 6.96 66.03 -21.62
CA TYR A 424 6.71 64.92 -22.54
C TYR A 424 7.29 63.60 -21.99
N GLY A 425 6.45 62.57 -21.86
CA GLY A 425 6.79 61.27 -21.27
C GLY A 425 6.88 61.24 -19.72
N LEU A 426 6.79 62.40 -19.05
CA LEU A 426 6.83 62.45 -17.59
C LEU A 426 5.57 61.82 -16.96
N GLU A 427 4.40 61.97 -17.59
CA GLU A 427 3.15 61.39 -17.11
C GLU A 427 3.19 59.85 -17.14
N ASP A 428 3.69 59.26 -18.23
CA ASP A 428 3.87 57.81 -18.38
C ASP A 428 4.88 57.26 -17.35
N ALA A 429 6.05 57.92 -17.21
CA ALA A 429 7.05 57.54 -16.21
C ALA A 429 6.50 57.65 -14.77
N VAL A 430 5.67 58.66 -14.48
CA VAL A 430 4.99 58.80 -13.19
C VAL A 430 3.90 57.74 -12.98
N ALA A 431 3.24 57.27 -14.05
CA ALA A 431 2.31 56.14 -13.99
C ALA A 431 3.04 54.82 -13.71
N GLU A 432 4.13 54.53 -14.43
CA GLU A 432 4.99 53.35 -14.19
C GLU A 432 5.55 53.34 -12.77
N ILE A 433 6.09 54.47 -12.29
CA ILE A 433 6.60 54.61 -10.91
C ILE A 433 5.48 54.40 -9.87
N LYS A 434 4.24 54.81 -10.14
CA LYS A 434 3.09 54.52 -9.26
C LYS A 434 2.78 53.02 -9.23
N ASP A 435 2.82 52.34 -10.36
CA ASP A 435 2.46 50.91 -10.46
C ASP A 435 3.57 49.99 -9.93
N LEU A 436 4.84 50.31 -10.16
CA LEU A 436 5.96 49.67 -9.47
C LEU A 436 5.86 49.85 -7.96
N LYS A 437 5.47 51.04 -7.46
CA LYS A 437 5.20 51.28 -6.03
C LYS A 437 3.99 50.51 -5.50
N LYS A 438 2.99 50.16 -6.33
CA LYS A 438 1.91 49.22 -5.94
C LYS A 438 2.46 47.80 -5.81
N GLN A 439 3.23 47.33 -6.80
CA GLN A 439 3.83 45.99 -6.77
C GLN A 439 4.77 45.79 -5.58
N ILE A 440 5.59 46.79 -5.24
CA ILE A 440 6.47 46.74 -4.06
C ILE A 440 5.63 46.54 -2.80
N LYS A 441 4.59 47.36 -2.57
CA LYS A 441 3.70 47.22 -1.40
C LYS A 441 2.98 45.87 -1.32
N ILE A 442 2.66 45.25 -2.45
CA ILE A 442 2.07 43.90 -2.49
C ILE A 442 3.12 42.88 -2.02
N ARG A 443 4.34 42.92 -2.59
CA ARG A 443 5.45 42.06 -2.18
C ARG A 443 5.85 42.27 -0.72
N ASP A 444 5.86 43.50 -0.22
CA ASP A 444 6.15 43.80 1.19
C ASP A 444 5.11 43.12 2.12
N HIS A 445 3.83 43.11 1.73
CA HIS A 445 2.77 42.45 2.49
C HIS A 445 2.81 40.92 2.38
N GLU A 446 3.20 40.38 1.22
CA GLU A 446 3.49 38.95 1.03
C GLU A 446 4.67 38.52 1.91
N ILE A 447 5.77 39.29 1.94
CA ILE A 447 6.94 39.07 2.79
C ILE A 447 6.57 39.13 4.28
N GLU A 448 5.81 40.14 4.70
CA GLU A 448 5.26 40.22 6.06
C GLU A 448 4.44 38.97 6.44
N THR A 449 3.67 38.44 5.50
CA THR A 449 2.83 37.25 5.72
C THR A 449 3.68 36.00 5.82
N LEU A 450 4.65 35.83 4.91
CA LEU A 450 5.62 34.74 4.96
C LEU A 450 6.47 34.77 6.23
N ILE A 451 6.88 35.94 6.75
CA ILE A 451 7.57 36.06 8.04
C ILE A 451 6.67 35.57 9.19
N LYS A 452 5.37 35.93 9.19
CA LYS A 452 4.42 35.46 10.21
C LYS A 452 4.20 33.95 10.12
N GLU A 453 4.24 33.37 8.92
CA GLU A 453 4.17 31.91 8.71
C GLU A 453 5.44 31.19 9.12
N VAL A 454 6.62 31.72 8.77
CA VAL A 454 7.94 31.18 9.19
C VAL A 454 8.04 31.15 10.71
N ASN A 455 7.77 32.26 11.40
CA ASN A 455 7.83 32.32 12.86
C ASN A 455 6.83 31.32 13.50
N LYS A 456 5.67 31.09 12.88
CA LYS A 456 4.66 30.11 13.34
C LYS A 456 5.05 28.66 13.05
N LEU A 457 5.85 28.41 12.02
CA LEU A 457 6.44 27.11 11.74
C LEU A 457 7.65 26.84 12.65
N GLU A 458 8.44 27.87 12.95
CA GLU A 458 9.58 27.81 13.87
C GLU A 458 9.13 27.48 15.31
N LEU A 459 8.08 28.14 15.81
CA LEU A 459 7.45 27.76 17.08
C LEU A 459 7.01 26.29 17.10
N LYS A 460 6.35 25.81 16.04
CA LYS A 460 5.97 24.40 15.92
C LYS A 460 7.15 23.43 15.82
N ILE A 461 8.26 23.86 15.21
CA ILE A 461 9.49 23.06 15.15
C ILE A 461 10.06 22.94 16.56
N ASN A 462 10.02 24.00 17.36
CA ASN A 462 10.43 23.95 18.77
C ASN A 462 9.48 23.05 19.59
N ASP A 463 8.15 23.21 19.45
CA ASP A 463 7.15 22.33 20.09
C ASP A 463 7.44 20.83 19.80
N PHE A 464 7.75 20.50 18.53
CA PHE A 464 8.10 19.14 18.11
C PHE A 464 9.50 18.68 18.51
N LEU A 465 10.45 19.60 18.73
CA LEU A 465 11.79 19.26 19.24
C LEU A 465 11.70 18.94 20.74
N ASP A 466 10.99 19.75 21.51
CA ASP A 466 10.74 19.51 22.94
C ASP A 466 10.02 18.15 23.14
N GLU A 467 8.98 17.86 22.35
CA GLU A 467 8.32 16.54 22.33
C GLU A 467 9.30 15.41 21.95
N ASN A 468 10.27 15.66 21.05
CA ASN A 468 11.26 14.66 20.67
C ASN A 468 12.32 14.43 21.75
N GLU A 469 12.75 15.46 22.49
CA GLU A 469 13.66 15.32 23.63
C GLU A 469 12.99 14.55 24.78
N ASP A 470 11.72 14.85 25.09
CA ASP A 470 10.92 14.10 26.08
C ASP A 470 10.75 12.62 25.70
N LEU A 471 10.40 12.33 24.44
CA LEU A 471 10.24 10.95 23.94
C LEU A 471 11.57 10.18 23.91
N ARG A 472 12.70 10.85 23.60
CA ARG A 472 14.04 10.24 23.71
C ARG A 472 14.38 9.92 25.15
N GLY A 473 14.10 10.84 26.07
CA GLY A 473 14.29 10.65 27.51
C GLY A 473 13.50 9.45 28.06
N GLN A 474 12.23 9.31 27.66
CA GLN A 474 11.40 8.15 28.02
C GLN A 474 11.94 6.82 27.47
N LEU A 475 12.62 6.84 26.32
CA LEU A 475 13.26 5.67 25.71
C LEU A 475 14.71 5.43 26.19
N GLY A 476 15.23 6.25 27.11
CA GLY A 476 16.61 6.17 27.60
C GLY A 476 17.68 6.56 26.57
N LEU A 477 17.30 7.29 25.52
CA LEU A 477 18.18 7.77 24.46
C LEU A 477 18.66 9.19 24.76
N ASP A 478 19.93 9.50 24.49
CA ASP A 478 20.44 10.87 24.64
C ASP A 478 19.74 11.82 23.66
N PRO A 479 19.12 12.92 24.12
CA PRO A 479 18.42 13.87 23.27
C PRO A 479 19.22 14.35 22.05
N LYS A 480 20.55 14.51 22.18
CA LYS A 480 21.40 15.13 21.15
C LYS A 480 22.11 14.14 20.22
N THR A 481 21.94 12.83 20.42
CA THR A 481 22.46 11.83 19.47
C THR A 481 21.82 11.94 18.08
N MET A 482 22.65 11.92 17.04
CA MET A 482 22.19 11.71 15.67
C MET A 482 21.92 10.22 15.44
N ILE A 483 20.67 9.80 15.69
CA ILE A 483 20.18 8.49 15.28
C ILE A 483 20.08 8.47 13.75
N ASP A 484 20.61 7.44 13.08
CA ASP A 484 20.42 7.31 11.64
C ASP A 484 18.95 7.03 11.31
N LEU A 485 18.36 7.91 10.50
CA LEU A 485 16.98 7.80 10.03
C LEU A 485 16.89 7.22 8.62
N THR A 486 17.98 6.73 8.02
CA THR A 486 18.01 6.28 6.62
C THR A 486 17.10 5.06 6.41
N GLU A 487 17.13 4.07 7.28
CA GLU A 487 16.20 2.93 7.20
C GLU A 487 14.74 3.34 7.43
N PHE A 488 14.48 4.26 8.38
CA PHE A 488 13.15 4.81 8.61
C PHE A 488 12.63 5.62 7.40
N ARG A 489 13.49 6.41 6.76
CA ARG A 489 13.20 7.16 5.52
C ARG A 489 12.89 6.20 4.38
N ASN A 490 13.69 5.15 4.20
CA ASN A 490 13.49 4.13 3.17
C ASN A 490 12.16 3.37 3.40
N SER A 491 11.89 2.93 4.62
CA SER A 491 10.64 2.27 5.01
C SER A 491 9.41 3.18 4.83
N LYS A 492 9.52 4.46 5.19
CA LYS A 492 8.47 5.47 4.97
C LYS A 492 8.24 5.74 3.48
N ALA A 493 9.30 5.83 2.68
CA ALA A 493 9.20 6.00 1.22
C ALA A 493 8.56 4.77 0.55
N LEU A 494 8.96 3.56 0.96
CA LEU A 494 8.38 2.31 0.48
C LEU A 494 6.89 2.21 0.81
N LYS A 495 6.48 2.51 2.06
CA LYS A 495 5.06 2.59 2.44
C LYS A 495 4.31 3.64 1.63
N GLN A 496 4.91 4.80 1.36
CA GLN A 496 4.28 5.83 0.52
C GLN A 496 4.16 5.41 -0.96
N GLN A 497 5.09 4.60 -1.47
CA GLN A 497 4.96 3.97 -2.79
C GLN A 497 3.89 2.88 -2.81
N GLN A 498 3.81 2.04 -1.77
CA GLN A 498 2.75 1.04 -1.59
C GLN A 498 1.36 1.71 -1.57
N TYR A 499 1.15 2.75 -0.76
CA TYR A 499 -0.11 3.50 -0.76
C TYR A 499 -0.40 4.17 -2.12
N LYS A 500 0.61 4.62 -2.88
CA LYS A 500 0.39 5.15 -4.24
C LYS A 500 -0.06 4.05 -5.21
N ALA A 501 0.56 2.87 -5.16
CA ALA A 501 0.20 1.72 -6.00
C ALA A 501 -1.19 1.16 -5.62
N GLU A 502 -1.48 1.04 -4.33
CA GLU A 502 -2.78 0.65 -3.80
C GLU A 502 -3.89 1.61 -4.25
N ASN A 503 -3.68 2.93 -4.09
CA ASN A 503 -4.63 3.93 -4.61
C ASN A 503 -4.81 3.84 -6.13
N GLN A 504 -3.77 3.51 -6.92
CA GLN A 504 -3.92 3.28 -8.37
C GLN A 504 -4.73 2.00 -8.70
N ILE A 505 -4.62 0.95 -7.89
CA ILE A 505 -5.44 -0.27 -8.03
C ILE A 505 -6.89 0.03 -7.65
N LEU A 506 -7.11 0.73 -6.53
CA LEU A 506 -8.44 1.14 -6.07
C LEU A 506 -9.12 2.10 -7.07
N LEU A 507 -8.39 3.02 -7.69
CA LEU A 507 -8.93 3.88 -8.75
C LEU A 507 -9.39 3.08 -9.97
N LYS A 508 -8.59 2.13 -10.45
CA LYS A 508 -8.97 1.23 -11.56
C LYS A 508 -10.18 0.34 -11.21
N GLU A 509 -10.28 -0.08 -9.96
CA GLU A 509 -11.43 -0.83 -9.48
C GLU A 509 -12.69 0.06 -9.41
N ILE A 510 -12.56 1.32 -8.98
CA ILE A 510 -13.64 2.30 -9.03
C ILE A 510 -14.07 2.57 -10.48
N GLU A 511 -13.13 2.74 -11.41
CA GLU A 511 -13.41 2.89 -12.85
C GLU A 511 -14.19 1.68 -13.41
N ARG A 512 -13.75 0.46 -13.11
CA ARG A 512 -14.44 -0.79 -13.49
C ARG A 512 -15.86 -0.86 -12.91
N LEU A 513 -16.02 -0.54 -11.63
CA LEU A 513 -17.33 -0.53 -10.96
C LEU A 513 -18.24 0.60 -11.48
N GLU A 514 -17.68 1.74 -11.90
CA GLU A 514 -18.40 2.81 -12.59
C GLU A 514 -18.89 2.36 -13.97
N GLU A 515 -18.05 1.66 -14.75
CA GLU A 515 -18.43 1.05 -16.05
C GLU A 515 -19.54 -0.01 -15.88
N GLU A 516 -19.39 -0.95 -14.94
CA GLU A 516 -20.42 -1.95 -14.62
C GLU A 516 -21.73 -1.28 -14.20
N ARG A 517 -21.67 -0.26 -13.32
CA ARG A 517 -22.83 0.53 -12.91
C ARG A 517 -23.48 1.25 -14.10
N VAL A 518 -22.71 1.74 -15.06
CA VAL A 518 -23.23 2.35 -16.30
C VAL A 518 -23.86 1.29 -17.20
N ALA A 519 -23.23 0.14 -17.41
CA ALA A 519 -23.76 -0.97 -18.21
C ALA A 519 -25.08 -1.50 -17.64
N LEU A 520 -25.16 -1.71 -16.31
CA LEU A 520 -26.39 -2.08 -15.62
C LEU A 520 -27.47 -1.01 -15.74
N LYS A 521 -27.14 0.28 -15.56
CA LYS A 521 -28.09 1.40 -15.80
C LYS A 521 -28.58 1.42 -17.26
N GLN A 522 -27.74 1.13 -18.25
CA GLN A 522 -28.16 0.98 -19.65
C GLN A 522 -29.08 -0.23 -19.86
N HIS A 523 -28.78 -1.38 -19.25
CA HIS A 523 -29.61 -2.57 -19.36
C HIS A 523 -31.00 -2.37 -18.73
N ILE A 524 -31.07 -1.74 -17.56
CA ILE A 524 -32.33 -1.33 -16.91
C ILE A 524 -33.13 -0.39 -17.81
N ARG A 525 -32.49 0.60 -18.46
CA ARG A 525 -33.16 1.48 -19.44
C ARG A 525 -33.73 0.70 -20.64
N LYS A 526 -32.98 -0.26 -21.19
CA LYS A 526 -33.45 -1.15 -22.28
C LYS A 526 -34.67 -1.97 -21.84
N LEU A 527 -34.59 -2.64 -20.68
CA LEU A 527 -35.68 -3.44 -20.12
C LEU A 527 -36.92 -2.59 -19.79
N ALA A 528 -36.75 -1.37 -19.28
CA ALA A 528 -37.84 -0.43 -19.05
C ALA A 528 -38.49 0.02 -20.36
N GLN A 529 -37.70 0.33 -21.39
CA GLN A 529 -38.21 0.69 -22.71
C GLN A 529 -38.96 -0.49 -23.37
N GLU A 530 -38.48 -1.72 -23.22
CA GLU A 530 -39.18 -2.92 -23.68
C GLU A 530 -40.49 -3.15 -22.94
N LYS A 531 -40.51 -3.09 -21.60
CA LYS A 531 -41.75 -3.19 -20.81
C LYS A 531 -42.75 -2.09 -21.21
N GLY A 532 -42.29 -0.86 -21.41
CA GLY A 532 -43.09 0.25 -21.92
C GLY A 532 -43.65 0.00 -23.33
N ARG A 533 -42.83 -0.50 -24.26
CA ARG A 533 -43.27 -0.90 -25.62
C ARG A 533 -44.32 -2.00 -25.57
N ARG A 534 -44.12 -3.06 -24.75
CA ARG A 534 -45.06 -4.18 -24.55
C ARG A 534 -46.38 -3.69 -23.93
N ALA A 535 -46.33 -2.81 -22.93
CA ALA A 535 -47.52 -2.18 -22.36
C ALA A 535 -48.27 -1.32 -23.39
N ALA A 536 -47.55 -0.54 -24.21
CA ALA A 536 -48.13 0.29 -25.26
C ALA A 536 -48.68 -0.49 -26.47
N THR A 537 -48.22 -1.72 -26.72
CA THR A 537 -48.86 -2.62 -27.70
C THR A 537 -50.10 -3.29 -27.11
N LEU A 538 -50.05 -3.75 -25.85
CA LEU A 538 -51.23 -4.29 -25.14
C LEU A 538 -52.35 -3.24 -25.00
N GLY A 539 -52.02 -2.00 -24.65
CA GLY A 539 -52.98 -0.89 -24.60
C GLY A 539 -53.59 -0.54 -25.96
N ARG A 540 -52.82 -0.64 -27.06
CA ARG A 540 -53.36 -0.47 -28.43
C ARG A 540 -54.23 -1.65 -28.87
N LEU A 541 -53.93 -2.87 -28.40
CA LEU A 541 -54.78 -4.05 -28.61
C LEU A 541 -56.11 -3.94 -27.84
N SER A 542 -56.07 -3.59 -26.55
CA SER A 542 -57.29 -3.41 -25.74
C SER A 542 -58.16 -2.27 -26.26
N LEU A 543 -57.58 -1.15 -26.70
CA LEU A 543 -58.33 -0.04 -27.31
C LEU A 543 -58.99 -0.44 -28.64
N LYS A 544 -58.31 -1.24 -29.49
CA LYS A 544 -58.90 -1.81 -30.72
C LYS A 544 -60.08 -2.76 -30.40
N LEU A 545 -59.94 -3.61 -29.38
CA LEU A 545 -61.01 -4.50 -28.92
C LEU A 545 -62.20 -3.70 -28.38
N LEU A 546 -61.97 -2.63 -27.60
CA LEU A 546 -63.00 -1.73 -27.09
C LEU A 546 -63.76 -1.00 -28.20
N LEU A 547 -63.05 -0.52 -29.23
CA LEU A 547 -63.66 0.11 -30.41
C LEU A 547 -64.49 -0.89 -31.23
N SER A 548 -63.99 -2.12 -31.43
CA SER A 548 -64.73 -3.19 -32.10
C SER A 548 -65.99 -3.58 -31.32
N SER A 549 -65.89 -3.72 -29.99
CA SER A 549 -67.03 -3.98 -29.10
C SER A 549 -68.08 -2.86 -29.16
N LYS A 550 -67.67 -1.58 -29.08
CA LYS A 550 -68.57 -0.42 -29.25
C LYS A 550 -69.24 -0.40 -30.63
N TYR A 551 -68.52 -0.77 -31.69
CA TYR A 551 -69.08 -0.87 -33.05
C TYR A 551 -70.12 -2.00 -33.16
N LEU A 552 -69.82 -3.19 -32.63
CA LEU A 552 -70.74 -4.32 -32.57
C LEU A 552 -71.98 -4.01 -31.75
N PHE A 553 -71.83 -3.34 -30.60
CA PHE A 553 -72.95 -2.87 -29.78
C PHE A 553 -73.82 -1.87 -30.55
N LYS A 554 -73.22 -0.86 -31.21
CA LYS A 554 -73.94 0.11 -32.05
C LYS A 554 -74.64 -0.55 -33.25
N LYS A 555 -74.08 -1.63 -33.81
CA LYS A 555 -74.70 -2.46 -34.86
C LYS A 555 -75.93 -3.22 -34.34
N LYS A 556 -75.80 -3.91 -33.19
CA LYS A 556 -76.93 -4.59 -32.52
C LYS A 556 -78.04 -3.60 -32.14
N LEU A 557 -77.69 -2.42 -31.65
CA LEU A 557 -78.65 -1.40 -31.22
C LEU A 557 -79.39 -0.80 -32.44
N LYS A 558 -78.69 -0.55 -33.56
CA LYS A 558 -79.34 -0.23 -34.86
C LYS A 558 -80.30 -1.34 -35.32
N GLN A 559 -79.89 -2.61 -35.26
CA GLN A 559 -80.77 -3.73 -35.62
C GLN A 559 -82.01 -3.78 -34.71
N SER A 560 -81.86 -3.61 -33.40
CA SER A 560 -82.99 -3.57 -32.44
C SER A 560 -83.95 -2.41 -32.71
N ILE A 561 -83.45 -1.22 -33.09
CA ILE A 561 -84.29 -0.09 -33.51
C ILE A 561 -85.04 -0.42 -34.81
N VAL A 562 -84.40 -1.06 -35.80
CA VAL A 562 -85.06 -1.49 -37.04
C VAL A 562 -86.15 -2.52 -36.75
N TYR A 563 -85.87 -3.55 -35.94
CA TYR A 563 -86.89 -4.51 -35.52
C TYR A 563 -88.06 -3.86 -34.79
N LYS A 564 -87.81 -2.90 -33.87
CA LYS A 564 -88.87 -2.14 -33.21
C LYS A 564 -89.67 -1.26 -34.18
N LYS A 565 -89.03 -0.66 -35.19
CA LYS A 565 -89.73 0.18 -36.18
C LYS A 565 -90.64 -0.65 -37.08
N ILE A 566 -90.15 -1.81 -37.54
CA ILE A 566 -90.97 -2.80 -38.26
C ILE A 566 -92.15 -3.27 -37.40
N TYR A 567 -91.94 -3.53 -36.11
CA TYR A 567 -93.02 -3.94 -35.19
C TYR A 567 -94.07 -2.85 -34.94
N ILE A 568 -93.70 -1.57 -35.07
CA ILE A 568 -94.61 -0.42 -34.97
C ILE A 568 -95.34 -0.16 -36.30
N GLU A 569 -94.73 -0.47 -37.45
CA GLU A 569 -95.36 -0.39 -38.78
C GLU A 569 -96.29 -1.57 -39.11
N ILE A 570 -96.52 -2.47 -38.14
CA ILE A 570 -97.40 -3.64 -38.21
C ILE A 570 -98.61 -3.51 -37.25
N ILE A 571 -98.73 -2.37 -36.54
CA ILE A 571 -99.85 -2.02 -35.63
C ILE A 571 -100.56 -0.76 -36.13
#